data_AF-A0AAV7J2T3-F1
#
_entry.id   AF-A0AAV7J2T3-F1
#
_cell.length_a   1.000
_cell.length_b   1.000
_cell.length_c   1.000
_cell.angle_alpha   90.00
_cell.angle_beta   90.00
_cell.angle_gamma   90.00
#
_symmetry.space_group_name_H-M   'P 1'
#
loop_
_entity.id
_entity.type
_entity.pdbx_description
1 polymer ?
#
loop_
_entity_poly.entity_id
_entity_poly.type
_entity_poly.pdbx_seq_one_letter_code
_entity_poly.pdbx_strand_id
1 'polypeptide(L)'
;MDSPSTITLDKTISSSDTHVSNDNLITDQGLSSESSKPDWTNFTLDQKMDLLLDLSFKNSFEIRKVSEDLSKHTDDIKSIITNLDKNSADIKSLSANLNTLNSSLAKVTENQKSSDEKVCQLVEICNVHSSAIDLIKSTVESAGSVNNISAGPSNITSSQLLLSGVPENVTSNLSSAEIIHQVFNKLSISKLENDILSVRELKNRRSSTSHGSKHSFILNLKSAQVRDHIVDVKRRVKKLQIRDTFPTVVNAPEGQIYLNEFLHPDVYKLLKLTKVKARELKFKYVWAYKGVVCLKENDDSAKIEIRSQNDLNKLN
;
A
#
# COMPACT_ATOMS: atom_id res chain seq x y z
N MET A 1 -34.35 -11.98 2.46
CA MET A 1 -33.90 -12.96 3.46
C MET A 1 -32.45 -12.65 3.76
N ASP A 2 -32.07 -12.89 5.01
CA ASP A 2 -30.77 -12.66 5.66
C ASP A 2 -30.60 -11.31 6.37
N SER A 3 -30.92 -11.38 7.67
CA SER A 3 -30.71 -10.36 8.69
C SER A 3 -29.23 -10.29 9.10
N PRO A 4 -28.69 -9.11 9.47
CA PRO A 4 -27.33 -8.99 9.95
C PRO A 4 -27.24 -9.36 11.45
N SER A 5 -26.29 -10.23 11.76
CA SER A 5 -25.99 -10.76 13.09
C SER A 5 -25.42 -9.68 14.02
N THR A 6 -26.11 -9.45 15.13
CA THR A 6 -25.67 -8.60 16.24
C THR A 6 -24.51 -9.26 16.97
N ILE A 7 -23.34 -8.61 17.00
CA ILE A 7 -22.19 -9.03 17.81
C ILE A 7 -22.33 -8.36 19.18
N THR A 8 -22.76 -9.12 20.18
CA THR A 8 -22.71 -8.75 21.60
C THR A 8 -21.30 -9.01 22.12
N LEU A 9 -20.57 -7.94 22.40
CA LEU A 9 -19.29 -7.97 23.11
C LEU A 9 -19.58 -7.87 24.61
N ASP A 10 -19.65 -9.04 25.23
CA ASP A 10 -19.68 -9.20 26.68
C ASP A 10 -18.26 -9.57 27.13
N LYS A 11 -17.61 -8.71 27.91
CA LYS A 11 -16.40 -9.08 28.67
C LYS A 11 -16.14 -8.08 29.79
N THR A 12 -16.85 -8.32 30.89
CA THR A 12 -16.30 -8.41 32.26
C THR A 12 -14.89 -7.85 32.45
N ILE A 13 -14.80 -6.62 32.93
CA ILE A 13 -13.59 -6.11 33.57
C ILE A 13 -13.66 -6.56 35.02
N SER A 14 -12.77 -7.51 35.33
CA SER A 14 -12.49 -8.04 36.65
C SER A 14 -12.02 -6.92 37.57
N SER A 15 -12.81 -6.62 38.60
CA SER A 15 -12.39 -5.82 39.75
C SER A 15 -11.20 -6.50 40.42
N SER A 16 -10.05 -5.86 40.41
CA SER A 16 -8.90 -6.27 41.22
C SER A 16 -9.07 -5.69 42.63
N ASP A 17 -9.59 -6.52 43.54
CA ASP A 17 -9.57 -6.30 44.97
C ASP A 17 -8.12 -6.25 45.47
N THR A 18 -7.60 -5.06 45.73
CA THR A 18 -6.41 -4.89 46.57
C THR A 18 -6.84 -4.92 48.02
N HIS A 19 -6.98 -6.13 48.54
CA HIS A 19 -7.08 -6.44 49.96
C HIS A 19 -5.73 -6.11 50.62
N VAL A 20 -5.56 -4.87 51.12
CA VAL A 20 -4.47 -4.52 52.03
C VAL A 20 -4.94 -4.86 53.44
N SER A 21 -4.84 -6.13 53.80
CA SER A 21 -4.91 -6.57 55.19
C SER A 21 -3.63 -6.12 55.88
N ASN A 22 -3.72 -5.07 56.70
CA ASN A 22 -2.64 -4.66 57.60
C ASN A 22 -3.15 -4.80 59.03
N ASP A 23 -3.46 -6.04 59.42
CA ASP A 23 -3.67 -6.45 60.81
C ASP A 23 -2.30 -6.59 61.50
N ASN A 24 -1.67 -5.46 61.80
CA ASN A 24 -0.68 -5.44 62.88
C ASN A 24 -1.42 -5.16 64.19
N LEU A 25 -2.03 -6.23 64.68
CA LEU A 25 -2.50 -6.37 66.06
C LEU A 25 -1.28 -6.20 66.96
N ILE A 26 -1.09 -4.99 67.49
CA ILE A 26 -0.12 -4.72 68.55
C ILE A 26 -0.61 -5.52 69.76
N THR A 27 -0.04 -6.70 69.95
CA THR A 27 -0.12 -7.45 71.20
C THR A 27 0.56 -6.63 72.28
N ASP A 28 -0.26 -6.00 73.11
CA ASP A 28 0.08 -5.34 74.37
C ASP A 28 0.66 -6.40 75.33
N GLN A 29 1.93 -6.74 75.16
CA GLN A 29 2.66 -7.59 76.11
C GLN A 29 3.14 -6.73 77.27
N GLY A 30 2.29 -6.68 78.30
CA GLY A 30 2.65 -6.77 79.71
C GLY A 30 4.03 -6.26 80.13
N LEU A 31 4.15 -4.96 80.31
CA LEU A 31 5.12 -4.36 81.23
C LEU A 31 4.55 -4.39 82.66
N SER A 32 4.49 -5.60 83.23
CA SER A 32 4.26 -5.82 84.66
C SER A 32 5.55 -6.34 85.30
N SER A 33 6.65 -5.59 85.17
CA SER A 33 7.79 -5.77 86.07
C SER A 33 7.53 -4.93 87.31
N GLU A 34 6.86 -5.55 88.28
CA GLU A 34 6.71 -5.04 89.63
C GLU A 34 8.12 -4.99 90.26
N SER A 35 8.83 -3.88 90.03
CA SER A 35 10.14 -3.66 90.63
C SER A 35 9.93 -3.56 92.14
N SER A 36 10.37 -4.57 92.89
CA SER A 36 10.35 -4.54 94.35
C SER A 36 11.09 -3.28 94.78
N LYS A 37 10.37 -2.31 95.34
CA LYS A 37 10.98 -1.07 95.84
C LYS A 37 12.04 -1.49 96.87
N PRO A 38 13.31 -1.09 96.72
CA PRO A 38 14.35 -1.47 97.66
C PRO A 38 13.96 -1.01 99.07
N ASP A 39 14.15 -1.87 100.06
CA ASP A 39 13.89 -1.54 101.46
C ASP A 39 14.96 -0.55 101.95
N TRP A 40 14.63 0.74 101.86
CA TRP A 40 15.52 1.86 102.16
C TRP A 40 15.95 1.94 103.64
N THR A 41 15.37 1.13 104.53
CA THR A 41 15.67 1.18 105.96
C THR A 41 17.04 0.59 106.31
N ASN A 42 17.59 -0.29 105.47
CA ASN A 42 18.85 -1.01 105.73
C ASN A 42 20.09 -0.47 104.98
N PHE A 43 19.95 0.60 104.20
CA PHE A 43 21.06 1.17 103.43
C PHE A 43 21.73 2.34 104.15
N THR A 44 23.07 2.38 104.13
CA THR A 44 23.83 3.56 104.53
C THR A 44 23.60 4.71 103.54
N LEU A 45 23.85 5.95 103.97
CA LEU A 45 23.66 7.13 103.11
C LEU A 45 24.41 7.02 101.78
N ASP A 46 25.64 6.51 101.81
CA ASP A 46 26.49 6.32 100.63
C ASP A 46 25.88 5.32 99.64
N GLN A 47 25.36 4.19 100.12
CA GLN A 47 24.72 3.20 99.27
C GLN A 47 23.43 3.73 98.61
N LYS A 48 22.67 4.58 99.31
CA LYS A 48 21.51 5.26 98.73
C LYS A 48 21.93 6.22 97.63
N MET A 49 23.06 6.89 97.80
CA MET A 49 23.58 7.84 96.82
C MET A 49 24.10 7.13 95.56
N ASP A 50 24.83 6.03 95.71
CA ASP A 50 25.29 5.21 94.58
C ASP A 50 24.11 4.66 93.75
N LEU A 51 23.06 4.18 94.44
CA LEU A 51 21.88 3.64 93.79
C LEU A 51 21.08 4.75 93.07
N LEU A 52 21.01 5.96 93.63
CA LEU A 52 20.43 7.12 92.96
C LEU A 52 21.23 7.53 91.72
N LEU A 53 22.56 7.51 91.79
CA LEU A 53 23.43 7.80 90.66
C LEU A 53 23.23 6.78 89.54
N ASP A 54 23.27 5.48 89.84
CA ASP A 54 23.05 4.42 88.85
C ASP A 54 21.66 4.53 88.19
N LEU A 55 20.62 4.78 88.99
CA LEU A 55 19.27 4.99 88.48
C LEU A 55 19.19 6.23 87.58
N SER A 56 19.89 7.31 87.94
CA SER A 56 19.98 8.53 87.12
C SER A 56 20.70 8.28 85.79
N PHE A 57 21.77 7.48 85.79
CA PHE A 57 22.50 7.11 84.58
C PHE A 57 21.64 6.23 83.68
N LYS A 58 20.96 5.22 84.24
CA LYS A 58 20.06 4.34 83.48
C LYS A 58 18.91 5.13 82.86
N ASN A 59 18.28 6.03 83.61
CA ASN A 59 17.23 6.90 83.09
C ASN A 59 17.76 7.84 81.98
N SER A 60 18.94 8.44 82.17
CA SER A 60 19.56 9.28 81.15
C SER A 60 19.86 8.51 79.86
N PHE A 61 20.31 7.27 79.98
CA PHE A 61 20.57 6.38 78.86
C PHE A 61 19.30 6.02 78.09
N GLU A 62 18.22 5.61 78.79
CA GLU A 62 16.93 5.31 78.16
C GLU A 62 16.32 6.55 77.49
N ILE A 63 16.40 7.72 78.14
CA ILE A 63 15.94 8.99 77.54
C ILE A 63 16.71 9.29 76.25
N ARG A 64 18.03 9.06 76.24
CA ARG A 64 18.85 9.26 75.03
C ARG A 64 18.43 8.31 73.91
N LYS A 65 18.20 7.03 74.22
CA LYS A 65 17.75 6.03 73.25
C LYS A 65 16.39 6.39 72.66
N VAL A 66 15.42 6.74 73.50
CA VAL A 66 14.09 7.20 73.05
C VAL A 66 14.20 8.46 72.20
N SER A 67 15.09 9.39 72.56
CA SER A 67 15.33 10.61 71.76
C SER A 67 15.91 10.29 70.38
N GLU A 68 16.78 9.28 70.27
CA GLU A 68 17.36 8.84 69.00
C GLU A 68 16.31 8.15 68.12
N ASP A 69 15.49 7.28 68.71
CA ASP A 69 14.36 6.64 68.01
C ASP A 69 13.32 7.67 67.53
N LEU A 70 13.00 8.67 68.36
CA LEU A 70 12.12 9.79 67.97
C LEU A 70 12.72 10.61 66.82
N SER A 71 14.03 10.86 66.84
CA SER A 71 14.71 11.55 65.74
C SER A 71 14.60 10.76 64.45
N LYS A 72 14.85 9.44 64.50
CA LYS A 72 14.73 8.56 63.33
C LYS A 72 13.31 8.53 62.78
N HIS A 73 12.30 8.36 63.64
CA HIS A 73 10.90 8.40 63.22
C HIS A 73 10.49 9.75 62.65
N THR A 74 11.04 10.85 63.17
CA THR A 74 10.82 12.19 62.61
C THR A 74 11.33 12.27 61.18
N ASP A 75 12.48 11.68 60.88
CA ASP A 75 13.03 11.66 59.52
C ASP A 75 12.28 10.71 58.57
N ASP A 76 11.82 9.56 59.07
CA ASP A 76 10.94 8.65 58.32
C ASP A 76 9.62 9.34 57.94
N ILE A 77 9.00 10.07 58.89
CA ILE A 77 7.78 10.86 58.65
C ILE A 77 8.03 11.93 57.59
N LYS A 78 9.15 12.66 57.65
CA LYS A 78 9.51 13.64 56.61
C LYS A 78 9.64 12.97 55.24
N SER A 79 10.26 11.80 55.16
CA SER A 79 10.38 11.04 53.91
C SER A 79 9.02 10.58 53.38
N ILE A 80 8.10 10.17 54.25
CA ILE A 80 6.73 9.81 53.86
C ILE A 80 5.99 11.03 53.30
N ILE A 81 6.11 12.20 53.95
CA ILE A 81 5.47 13.44 53.50
C ILE A 81 5.95 13.81 52.09
N THR A 82 7.26 13.78 51.83
CA THR A 82 7.80 14.12 50.50
C THR A 82 7.32 13.15 49.42
N ASN A 83 7.19 11.85 49.75
CA ASN A 83 6.63 10.86 48.84
C ASN A 83 5.14 11.10 48.57
N LEU A 84 4.36 11.48 49.59
CA LEU A 84 2.94 11.82 49.42
C LEU A 84 2.74 13.05 48.54
N ASP A 85 3.58 14.08 48.70
CA ASP A 85 3.55 15.27 47.85
C ASP A 85 3.86 14.94 46.38
N LYS A 86 4.85 14.07 46.15
CA LYS A 86 5.17 13.59 44.81
C LYS A 86 4.00 12.83 44.18
N ASN A 87 3.41 11.89 44.91
CA ASN A 87 2.25 11.14 44.43
C ASN A 87 1.04 12.05 44.14
N SER A 88 0.84 13.08 44.97
CA SER A 88 -0.21 14.10 44.76
C SER A 88 0.02 14.88 43.45
N ALA A 89 1.28 15.23 43.14
CA ALA A 89 1.63 15.87 41.89
C ALA A 89 1.38 14.95 40.67
N ASP A 90 1.75 13.67 40.78
CA ASP A 90 1.54 12.67 39.73
C ASP A 90 0.04 12.47 39.45
N ILE A 91 -0.79 12.36 40.49
CA ILE A 91 -2.27 12.25 40.36
C ILE A 91 -2.85 13.46 39.63
N LYS A 92 -2.38 14.68 39.93
CA LYS A 92 -2.80 15.90 39.22
C LYS A 92 -2.43 15.86 37.75
N SER A 93 -1.22 15.39 37.42
CA SER A 93 -0.77 15.22 36.03
C SER A 93 -1.61 14.19 35.27
N LEU A 94 -1.88 13.03 35.89
CA LEU A 94 -2.75 12.00 35.30
C LEU A 94 -4.17 12.54 35.02
N SER A 95 -4.72 13.32 35.95
CA SER A 95 -6.03 13.95 35.78
C SER A 95 -6.06 14.93 34.59
N ALA A 96 -5.03 15.75 34.42
CA ALA A 96 -4.91 16.64 33.26
C ALA A 96 -4.82 15.86 31.92
N ASN A 97 -4.10 14.74 31.91
CA ASN A 97 -3.99 13.88 30.73
C ASN A 97 -5.33 13.21 30.39
N LEU A 98 -6.08 12.73 31.40
CA LEU A 98 -7.42 12.17 31.20
C LEU A 98 -8.39 13.18 30.58
N ASN A 99 -8.35 14.44 31.03
CA ASN A 99 -9.19 15.50 30.44
C ASN A 99 -8.81 15.79 28.98
N THR A 100 -7.51 15.74 28.66
CA THR A 100 -7.01 15.90 27.29
C THR A 100 -7.45 14.74 26.38
N LEU A 101 -7.40 13.51 26.90
CA LEU A 101 -7.87 12.31 26.20
C LEU A 101 -9.38 12.39 25.95
N ASN A 102 -10.18 12.78 26.94
CA ASN A 102 -11.63 12.97 26.78
C ASN A 102 -11.96 14.00 25.72
N SER A 103 -11.23 15.12 25.68
CA SER A 103 -11.39 16.15 24.64
C SER A 103 -11.05 15.62 23.24
N SER A 104 -10.01 14.79 23.15
CA SER A 104 -9.60 14.17 21.89
C SER A 104 -10.60 13.12 21.42
N LEU A 105 -11.15 12.32 22.35
CA LEU A 105 -12.19 11.33 22.08
C LEU A 105 -13.46 12.01 21.55
N ALA A 106 -13.87 13.13 22.14
CA ALA A 106 -15.01 13.90 21.64
C ALA A 106 -14.84 14.34 20.17
N LYS A 107 -13.64 14.82 19.80
CA LYS A 107 -13.32 15.19 18.40
C LYS A 107 -13.35 14.01 17.44
N VAL A 108 -12.83 12.85 17.87
CA VAL A 108 -12.87 11.63 17.05
C VAL A 108 -14.30 11.19 16.82
N THR A 109 -15.16 11.22 17.84
CA THR A 109 -16.58 10.90 17.73
C THR A 109 -17.30 11.84 16.77
N GLU A 110 -17.01 13.13 16.80
CA GLU A 110 -17.57 14.12 15.86
C GLU A 110 -17.12 13.87 14.42
N ASN A 111 -15.83 13.62 14.21
CA ASN A 111 -15.29 13.27 12.89
C ASN A 111 -15.88 11.98 12.35
N GLN A 112 -16.08 10.97 13.21
CA GLN A 112 -16.70 9.70 12.84
C GLN A 112 -18.13 9.94 12.34
N LYS A 113 -18.93 10.73 13.08
CA LYS A 113 -20.28 11.10 12.66
C LYS A 113 -20.30 11.80 11.30
N SER A 114 -19.41 12.76 11.07
CA SER A 114 -19.30 13.44 9.78
C SER A 114 -18.90 12.50 8.64
N SER A 115 -18.03 11.52 8.92
CA SER A 115 -17.65 10.49 7.94
C SER A 115 -18.82 9.57 7.61
N ASP A 116 -19.58 9.14 8.62
CA ASP A 116 -20.75 8.27 8.43
C ASP A 116 -21.82 8.97 7.58
N GLU A 117 -22.05 10.28 7.79
CA GLU A 117 -22.93 11.09 6.95
C GLU A 117 -22.49 11.11 5.47
N LYS A 118 -21.18 11.24 5.21
CA LYS A 118 -20.64 11.19 3.83
C LYS A 118 -20.78 9.82 3.20
N VAL A 119 -20.60 8.74 3.98
CA VAL A 119 -20.80 7.36 3.50
C VAL A 119 -22.26 7.14 3.10
N CYS A 120 -23.22 7.61 3.91
CA CYS A 120 -24.64 7.55 3.57
C CYS A 120 -24.95 8.28 2.25
N GLN A 121 -24.39 9.46 2.03
CA GLN A 121 -24.57 10.21 0.76
C GLN A 121 -23.98 9.45 -0.45
N LEU A 122 -22.81 8.83 -0.32
CA LEU A 122 -22.20 8.04 -1.40
C LEU A 122 -23.03 6.80 -1.74
N VAL A 123 -23.61 6.13 -0.74
CA VAL A 123 -24.51 4.99 -0.98
C VAL A 123 -25.74 5.42 -1.77
N GLU A 124 -26.32 6.58 -1.46
CA GLU A 124 -27.46 7.13 -2.20
C GLU A 124 -27.11 7.40 -3.68
N ILE A 125 -25.96 8.03 -3.95
CA ILE A 125 -25.47 8.29 -5.31
C ILE A 125 -25.27 6.97 -6.09
N CYS A 126 -24.68 5.96 -5.46
CA CYS A 126 -24.47 4.64 -6.07
C CYS A 126 -25.80 3.97 -6.45
N ASN A 127 -26.83 4.07 -5.60
CA ASN A 127 -28.15 3.52 -5.89
C ASN A 127 -28.81 4.21 -7.09
N VAL A 128 -28.69 5.54 -7.18
CA VAL A 128 -29.18 6.32 -8.34
C VAL A 128 -28.46 5.90 -9.62
N HIS A 129 -27.13 5.78 -9.59
CA HIS A 129 -26.34 5.36 -10.75
C HIS A 129 -26.63 3.92 -11.18
N SER A 130 -26.83 2.99 -10.23
CA SER A 130 -27.22 1.62 -10.56
C SER A 130 -28.55 1.58 -11.31
N SER A 131 -29.53 2.35 -10.82
CA SER A 131 -30.85 2.46 -11.47
C SER A 131 -30.75 3.06 -12.88
N ALA A 132 -29.89 4.07 -13.08
CA ALA A 132 -29.64 4.66 -14.38
C ALA A 132 -28.97 3.69 -15.36
N ILE A 133 -28.00 2.89 -14.89
CA ILE A 133 -27.35 1.85 -15.68
C ILE A 133 -28.37 0.81 -16.14
N ASP A 134 -29.28 0.38 -15.27
CA ASP A 134 -30.29 -0.62 -15.61
C ASP A 134 -31.30 -0.08 -16.63
N LEU A 135 -31.69 1.20 -16.53
CA LEU A 135 -32.52 1.86 -17.55
C LEU A 135 -31.81 2.00 -18.90
N ILE A 136 -30.52 2.32 -18.90
CA ILE A 136 -29.72 2.37 -20.13
C ILE A 136 -29.63 0.99 -20.77
N LYS A 137 -29.38 -0.06 -19.99
CA LYS A 137 -29.33 -1.44 -20.48
C LYS A 137 -30.66 -1.84 -21.13
N SER A 138 -31.79 -1.60 -20.46
CA SER A 138 -33.11 -1.95 -21.02
C SER A 138 -33.42 -1.17 -22.29
N THR A 139 -33.00 0.09 -22.38
CA THR A 139 -33.15 0.92 -23.58
C THR A 139 -32.28 0.40 -24.73
N VAL A 140 -31.04 0.00 -24.45
CA VAL A 140 -30.13 -0.59 -25.43
C VAL A 140 -30.64 -1.94 -25.92
N GLU A 141 -31.17 -2.79 -25.03
CA GLU A 141 -31.78 -4.07 -25.40
C GLU A 141 -33.01 -3.86 -26.31
N SER A 142 -33.85 -2.89 -25.99
CA SER A 142 -35.03 -2.54 -26.79
C SER A 142 -34.64 -1.95 -28.15
N ALA A 143 -33.60 -1.11 -28.22
CA ALA A 143 -33.07 -0.56 -29.47
C ALA A 143 -32.29 -1.61 -30.29
N GLY A 144 -31.68 -2.59 -29.63
CA GLY A 144 -30.93 -3.68 -30.25
C GLY A 144 -31.80 -4.66 -31.05
N SER A 145 -33.10 -4.74 -30.74
CA SER A 145 -34.03 -5.60 -31.50
C SER A 145 -34.36 -5.08 -32.91
N VAL A 146 -33.95 -3.86 -33.28
CA VAL A 146 -34.12 -3.29 -34.64
C VAL A 146 -32.88 -3.53 -35.52
N ASN A 147 -31.74 -3.93 -34.93
CA ASN A 147 -30.50 -4.19 -35.67
C ASN A 147 -30.11 -5.67 -35.61
N ASN A 148 -30.84 -6.51 -36.36
CA ASN A 148 -30.32 -7.77 -36.90
C ASN A 148 -29.22 -7.50 -37.96
N ILE A 149 -28.19 -6.75 -37.60
CA ILE A 149 -26.94 -6.67 -38.35
C ILE A 149 -25.96 -7.54 -37.58
N SER A 150 -25.87 -8.80 -38.04
CA SER A 150 -24.72 -9.69 -37.94
C SER A 150 -23.70 -9.35 -36.84
N ALA A 151 -23.72 -10.15 -35.78
CA ALA A 151 -22.64 -10.31 -34.82
C ALA A 151 -21.36 -10.88 -35.48
N GLY A 152 -20.78 -10.14 -36.43
CA GLY A 152 -19.37 -10.24 -36.74
C GLY A 152 -18.59 -9.53 -35.63
N PRO A 153 -17.45 -10.08 -35.16
CA PRO A 153 -16.62 -9.40 -34.18
C PRO A 153 -16.32 -8.00 -34.72
N SER A 154 -16.74 -6.98 -33.98
CA SER A 154 -16.55 -5.57 -34.32
C SER A 154 -15.09 -5.37 -34.71
N ASN A 155 -14.83 -5.28 -36.01
CA ASN A 155 -13.52 -4.99 -36.60
C ASN A 155 -13.17 -3.53 -36.30
N ILE A 156 -13.14 -3.15 -35.02
CA ILE A 156 -12.54 -1.90 -34.57
C ILE A 156 -11.04 -2.11 -34.73
N THR A 157 -10.58 -2.00 -35.97
CA THR A 157 -9.17 -2.01 -36.30
C THR A 157 -8.56 -0.79 -35.60
N SER A 158 -7.65 -1.06 -34.70
CA SER A 158 -7.34 -0.19 -33.56
C SER A 158 -6.73 1.19 -33.84
N SER A 159 -6.61 1.79 -35.03
CA SER A 159 -5.86 3.06 -35.31
C SER A 159 -4.50 3.26 -34.60
N GLN A 160 -3.96 2.24 -33.95
CA GLN A 160 -2.79 2.29 -33.09
C GLN A 160 -1.61 1.60 -33.78
N LEU A 161 -0.43 2.19 -33.64
CA LEU A 161 0.84 1.60 -34.06
C LEU A 161 1.72 1.30 -32.85
N LEU A 162 2.49 0.23 -32.95
CA LEU A 162 3.55 -0.13 -32.04
C LEU A 162 4.89 0.10 -32.72
N LEU A 163 5.64 1.08 -32.22
CA LEU A 163 7.07 1.23 -32.48
C LEU A 163 7.83 0.49 -31.38
N SER A 164 8.73 -0.42 -31.73
CA SER A 164 9.45 -1.24 -30.75
C SER A 164 10.92 -1.40 -31.12
N GLY A 165 11.75 -1.69 -30.12
CA GLY A 165 13.18 -1.88 -30.29
C GLY A 165 13.99 -0.58 -30.32
N VAL A 166 13.43 0.51 -29.80
CA VAL A 166 14.16 1.78 -29.67
C VAL A 166 15.15 1.66 -28.49
N PRO A 167 16.45 1.82 -28.70
CA PRO A 167 17.43 1.71 -27.62
C PRO A 167 17.29 2.79 -26.55
N GLU A 168 17.67 2.47 -25.31
CA GLU A 168 17.68 3.42 -24.20
C GLU A 168 18.50 4.69 -24.50
N ASN A 169 19.68 4.56 -25.10
CA ASN A 169 20.51 5.71 -25.42
C ASN A 169 19.87 6.65 -26.46
N VAL A 170 18.93 6.18 -27.27
CA VAL A 170 18.14 7.04 -28.14
C VAL A 170 17.08 7.78 -27.31
N THR A 171 16.37 7.06 -26.44
CA THR A 171 15.33 7.65 -25.57
C THR A 171 15.86 8.58 -24.49
N SER A 172 17.12 8.46 -24.09
CA SER A 172 17.77 9.39 -23.16
C SER A 172 18.13 10.72 -23.81
N ASN A 173 18.36 10.72 -25.14
CA ASN A 173 18.84 11.90 -25.87
C ASN A 173 17.74 12.61 -26.67
N LEU A 174 16.68 11.90 -27.05
CA LEU A 174 15.60 12.42 -27.88
C LEU A 174 14.26 12.28 -27.18
N SER A 175 13.41 13.29 -27.31
CA SER A 175 12.01 13.22 -26.90
C SER A 175 11.22 12.22 -27.74
N SER A 176 10.08 11.75 -27.23
CA SER A 176 9.20 10.84 -27.97
C SER A 176 8.75 11.42 -29.33
N ALA A 177 8.53 12.74 -29.40
CA ALA A 177 8.15 13.42 -30.63
C ALA A 177 9.29 13.42 -31.67
N GLU A 178 10.51 13.73 -31.25
CA GLU A 178 11.70 13.70 -32.13
C GLU A 178 12.01 12.30 -32.64
N ILE A 179 11.86 11.28 -31.78
CA ILE A 179 12.03 9.88 -32.18
C ILE A 179 11.07 9.56 -33.32
N ILE A 180 9.78 9.89 -33.16
CA ILE A 180 8.77 9.60 -34.18
C ILE A 180 9.02 10.41 -35.46
N HIS A 181 9.39 11.68 -35.32
CA HIS A 181 9.76 12.53 -36.45
C HIS A 181 10.90 11.90 -37.26
N GLN A 182 11.97 11.43 -36.60
CA GLN A 182 13.09 10.77 -37.27
C GLN A 182 12.67 9.44 -37.94
N VAL A 183 11.81 8.64 -37.32
CA VAL A 183 11.24 7.43 -37.95
C VAL A 183 10.42 7.78 -39.19
N PHE A 184 9.54 8.79 -39.09
CA PHE A 184 8.64 9.17 -40.18
C PHE A 184 9.39 9.84 -41.33
N ASN A 185 10.41 10.66 -41.02
CA ASN A 185 11.30 11.22 -42.02
C ASN A 185 12.08 10.12 -42.77
N LYS A 186 12.59 9.11 -42.05
CA LYS A 186 13.26 7.94 -42.67
C LYS A 186 12.33 7.15 -43.60
N LEU A 187 11.04 7.14 -43.30
CA LEU A 187 10.00 6.51 -44.12
C LEU A 187 9.42 7.44 -45.20
N SER A 188 9.91 8.70 -45.31
CA SER A 188 9.41 9.73 -46.21
C SER A 188 7.92 10.04 -46.04
N ILE A 189 7.43 10.02 -44.79
CA ILE A 189 6.03 10.26 -44.40
C ILE A 189 5.90 11.27 -43.25
N SER A 190 6.86 12.20 -43.12
CA SER A 190 6.85 13.25 -42.08
C SER A 190 5.58 14.10 -42.06
N LYS A 191 4.88 14.23 -43.19
CA LYS A 191 3.58 14.93 -43.27
C LYS A 191 2.48 14.30 -42.39
N LEU A 192 2.58 13.01 -42.06
CA LEU A 192 1.61 12.29 -41.24
C LEU A 192 1.83 12.48 -39.73
N GLU A 193 2.83 13.25 -39.32
CA GLU A 193 3.05 13.55 -37.89
C GLU A 193 1.86 14.29 -37.28
N ASN A 194 1.19 15.15 -38.07
CA ASN A 194 -0.02 15.85 -37.65
C ASN A 194 -1.22 14.91 -37.44
N ASP A 195 -1.13 13.66 -37.89
CA ASP A 195 -2.17 12.63 -37.70
C ASP A 195 -1.96 11.78 -36.45
N ILE A 196 -0.90 12.06 -35.67
CA ILE A 196 -0.66 11.46 -34.37
C ILE A 196 -1.43 12.25 -33.32
N LEU A 197 -2.35 11.57 -32.64
CA LEU A 197 -3.16 12.14 -31.56
C LEU A 197 -2.41 12.11 -30.22
N SER A 198 -1.71 11.01 -29.95
CA SER A 198 -0.91 10.87 -28.73
C SER A 198 0.11 9.75 -28.84
N VAL A 199 1.14 9.86 -28.01
CA VAL A 199 2.26 8.92 -27.94
C VAL A 199 2.40 8.46 -26.50
N ARG A 200 2.44 7.14 -26.30
CA ARG A 200 2.65 6.54 -24.98
C ARG A 200 3.88 5.65 -25.01
N GLU A 201 4.84 5.94 -24.14
CA GLU A 201 5.99 5.07 -23.92
C GLU A 201 5.62 3.85 -23.06
N LEU A 202 6.10 2.68 -23.46
CA LEU A 202 6.02 1.42 -22.73
C LEU A 202 7.39 1.07 -22.17
N LYS A 203 7.55 1.22 -20.86
CA LYS A 203 8.76 0.79 -20.15
C LYS A 203 8.75 -0.72 -19.98
N ASN A 204 9.74 -1.41 -20.56
CA ASN A 204 9.87 -2.84 -20.39
C ASN A 204 10.45 -3.16 -19.00
N ARG A 205 9.60 -3.62 -18.07
CA ARG A 205 10.01 -3.94 -16.69
C ARG A 205 10.99 -5.11 -16.55
N ARG A 206 11.31 -5.85 -17.62
CA ARG A 206 12.03 -7.14 -17.54
C ARG A 206 13.42 -7.19 -18.21
N SER A 207 13.98 -6.08 -18.70
CA SER A 207 15.30 -6.12 -19.35
C SER A 207 16.45 -5.98 -18.34
N SER A 208 16.73 -7.05 -17.58
CA SER A 208 17.98 -7.19 -16.80
C SER A 208 19.13 -7.83 -17.59
N THR A 209 18.90 -8.19 -18.86
CA THR A 209 19.90 -8.80 -19.73
C THR A 209 20.86 -7.74 -20.28
N SER A 210 22.14 -8.09 -20.33
CA SER A 210 23.32 -7.28 -20.73
C SER A 210 23.27 -6.59 -22.11
N HIS A 211 22.20 -6.73 -22.89
CA HIS A 211 22.07 -6.19 -24.25
C HIS A 211 21.37 -4.81 -24.34
N GLY A 212 21.40 -4.02 -23.26
CA GLY A 212 20.80 -2.69 -23.18
C GLY A 212 19.27 -2.75 -23.12
N SER A 213 18.65 -1.84 -22.36
CA SER A 213 17.20 -1.77 -22.30
C SER A 213 16.64 -1.21 -23.62
N LYS A 214 15.47 -1.72 -24.01
CA LYS A 214 14.77 -1.31 -25.24
C LYS A 214 13.38 -0.83 -24.89
N HIS A 215 13.03 0.32 -25.44
CA HIS A 215 11.76 0.99 -25.27
C HIS A 215 10.82 0.67 -26.44
N SER A 216 9.53 0.79 -26.17
CA SER A 216 8.49 0.71 -27.18
C SER A 216 7.52 1.87 -27.01
N PHE A 217 6.88 2.31 -28.08
CA PHE A 217 5.92 3.41 -28.10
C PHE A 217 4.63 2.94 -28.76
N ILE A 218 3.49 3.28 -28.15
CA ILE A 218 2.18 3.18 -28.78
C ILE A 218 1.83 4.55 -29.33
N LEU A 219 1.55 4.62 -30.63
CA LEU A 219 1.10 5.82 -31.31
C LEU A 219 -0.40 5.67 -31.56
N ASN A 220 -1.21 6.60 -31.05
CA ASN A 220 -2.62 6.72 -31.38
C ASN A 220 -2.75 7.63 -32.61
N LEU A 221 -3.33 7.13 -33.69
CA LEU A 221 -3.50 7.89 -34.93
C LEU A 221 -4.96 8.30 -35.13
N LYS A 222 -5.18 9.34 -35.94
CA LYS A 222 -6.51 9.84 -36.31
C LYS A 222 -7.42 8.77 -36.91
N SER A 223 -6.87 7.83 -37.69
CA SER A 223 -7.67 6.78 -38.33
C SER A 223 -6.87 5.50 -38.59
N ALA A 224 -7.59 4.39 -38.76
CA ALA A 224 -7.00 3.11 -39.19
C ALA A 224 -6.41 3.18 -40.61
N GLN A 225 -6.91 4.06 -41.47
CA GLN A 225 -6.37 4.25 -42.82
C GLN A 225 -4.95 4.85 -42.79
N VAL A 226 -4.72 5.86 -41.92
CA VAL A 226 -3.38 6.43 -41.72
C VAL A 226 -2.42 5.36 -41.20
N ARG A 227 -2.86 4.59 -40.20
CA ARG A 227 -2.10 3.45 -39.67
C ARG A 227 -1.71 2.46 -40.77
N ASP A 228 -2.67 2.02 -41.58
CA ASP A 228 -2.45 1.04 -42.64
C ASP A 228 -1.48 1.56 -43.70
N HIS A 229 -1.62 2.84 -44.08
CA HIS A 229 -0.69 3.50 -44.99
C HIS A 229 0.74 3.48 -44.45
N ILE A 230 0.95 3.84 -43.17
CA ILE A 230 2.26 3.83 -42.52
C ILE A 230 2.87 2.41 -42.53
N VAL A 231 2.08 1.38 -42.20
CA VAL A 231 2.54 -0.01 -42.21
C VAL A 231 2.91 -0.46 -43.63
N ASP A 232 2.13 -0.10 -44.63
CA ASP A 232 2.39 -0.43 -46.03
C ASP A 232 3.67 0.26 -46.54
N VAL A 233 3.89 1.53 -46.18
CA VAL A 233 5.15 2.25 -46.46
C VAL A 233 6.34 1.54 -45.81
N LYS A 234 6.25 1.22 -44.51
CA LYS A 234 7.32 0.54 -43.79
C LYS A 234 7.65 -0.83 -44.39
N ARG A 235 6.65 -1.58 -44.87
CA ARG A 235 6.89 -2.89 -45.51
C ARG A 235 7.72 -2.78 -46.79
N ARG A 236 7.58 -1.69 -47.56
CA ARG A 236 8.40 -1.44 -48.76
C ARG A 236 9.86 -1.14 -48.43
N VAL A 237 10.12 -0.47 -47.30
CA VAL A 237 11.48 -0.14 -46.82
C VAL A 237 12.21 -1.37 -46.25
N LYS A 238 11.49 -2.46 -45.93
CA LYS A 238 11.96 -3.74 -45.37
C LYS A 238 12.61 -3.63 -43.99
N LYS A 239 13.72 -2.90 -43.84
CA LYS A 239 14.51 -2.78 -42.61
C LYS A 239 14.66 -1.32 -42.22
N LEU A 240 14.41 -1.03 -40.94
CA LEU A 240 14.70 0.26 -40.32
C LEU A 240 15.88 0.06 -39.37
N GLN A 241 17.09 0.34 -39.84
CA GLN A 241 18.30 0.25 -39.02
C GLN A 241 18.36 1.44 -38.08
N ILE A 242 18.72 1.19 -36.81
CA ILE A 242 18.79 2.23 -35.78
C ILE A 242 19.74 3.37 -36.22
N ARG A 243 20.93 3.02 -36.72
CA ARG A 243 21.94 4.00 -37.16
C ARG A 243 21.47 4.89 -38.31
N ASP A 244 20.67 4.34 -39.21
CA ASP A 244 20.16 5.07 -40.37
C ASP A 244 18.93 5.92 -40.02
N THR A 245 18.17 5.51 -38.99
CA THR A 245 16.99 6.23 -38.52
C THR A 245 17.37 7.36 -37.55
N PHE A 246 18.37 7.15 -36.70
CA PHE A 246 18.79 8.11 -35.68
C PHE A 246 20.24 8.58 -35.87
N PRO A 247 20.55 9.29 -36.97
CA PRO A 247 21.92 9.68 -37.29
C PRO A 247 22.53 10.69 -36.30
N THR A 248 21.69 11.40 -35.54
CA THR A 248 22.13 12.39 -34.55
C THR A 248 22.66 11.77 -33.26
N VAL A 249 22.37 10.49 -33.01
CA VAL A 249 22.79 9.79 -31.77
C VAL A 249 24.15 9.14 -32.00
N VAL A 250 25.19 9.77 -31.44
CA VAL A 250 26.56 9.24 -31.49
C VAL A 250 26.62 7.89 -30.75
N ASN A 251 27.28 6.89 -31.36
CA ASN A 251 27.40 5.52 -30.84
C ASN A 251 26.06 4.78 -30.66
N ALA A 252 25.08 5.03 -31.55
CA ALA A 252 23.86 4.23 -31.58
C ALA A 252 24.17 2.74 -31.80
N PRO A 253 23.59 1.82 -31.00
CA PRO A 253 23.87 0.39 -31.13
C PRO A 253 23.37 -0.13 -32.47
N GLU A 254 24.03 -1.18 -32.97
CA GLU A 254 23.53 -1.91 -34.12
C GLU A 254 22.21 -2.60 -33.80
N GLY A 255 21.30 -2.59 -34.77
CA GLY A 255 20.02 -3.25 -34.64
C GLY A 255 18.93 -2.57 -35.46
N GLN A 256 17.72 -3.09 -35.30
CA GLN A 256 16.55 -2.68 -36.07
C GLN A 256 15.44 -2.22 -35.15
N ILE A 257 14.75 -1.17 -35.58
CA ILE A 257 13.45 -0.79 -35.01
C ILE A 257 12.33 -1.48 -35.80
N TYR A 258 11.25 -1.80 -35.10
CA TYR A 258 10.09 -2.44 -35.69
C TYR A 258 8.88 -1.55 -35.52
N LEU A 259 8.26 -1.22 -36.65
CA LEU A 259 6.96 -0.57 -36.70
C LEU A 259 5.91 -1.61 -37.11
N ASN A 260 4.95 -1.85 -36.23
CA ASN A 260 3.90 -2.86 -36.37
C ASN A 260 2.53 -2.27 -36.02
N GLU A 261 1.46 -2.93 -36.45
CA GLU A 261 0.11 -2.66 -35.95
C GLU A 261 0.02 -3.07 -34.47
N PHE A 262 -0.65 -2.25 -33.65
CA PHE A 262 -0.97 -2.62 -32.28
C PHE A 262 -2.21 -3.52 -32.26
N LEU A 263 -2.01 -4.81 -32.01
CA LEU A 263 -3.07 -5.83 -32.10
C LEU A 263 -3.89 -5.92 -30.81
N HIS A 264 -5.21 -6.10 -30.96
CA HIS A 264 -6.08 -6.45 -29.84
C HIS A 264 -5.60 -7.76 -29.17
N PRO A 265 -5.75 -7.93 -27.84
CA PRO A 265 -5.31 -9.14 -27.14
C PRO A 265 -5.75 -10.46 -27.78
N ASP A 266 -6.99 -10.52 -28.29
CA ASP A 266 -7.51 -11.73 -28.95
C ASP A 266 -6.81 -12.04 -30.27
N VAL A 267 -6.60 -11.03 -31.12
CA VAL A 267 -5.87 -11.17 -32.38
C VAL A 267 -4.40 -11.51 -32.11
N TYR A 268 -3.81 -10.91 -31.07
CA TYR A 268 -2.44 -11.22 -30.67
C TYR A 268 -2.30 -12.65 -30.14
N LYS A 269 -3.28 -13.12 -29.37
CA LYS A 269 -3.37 -14.53 -28.91
C LYS A 269 -3.49 -15.47 -30.11
N LEU A 270 -4.38 -15.15 -31.06
CA LEU A 270 -4.55 -15.92 -32.30
C LEU A 270 -3.27 -15.95 -33.13
N LEU A 271 -2.56 -14.82 -33.25
CA LEU A 271 -1.27 -14.74 -33.95
C LEU A 271 -0.22 -15.65 -33.31
N LYS A 272 -0.16 -15.69 -31.96
CA LYS A 272 0.75 -16.59 -31.23
C LYS A 272 0.44 -18.06 -31.52
N LEU A 273 -0.82 -18.45 -31.40
CA LEU A 273 -1.26 -19.82 -31.68
C LEU A 273 -0.99 -20.21 -33.14
N THR A 274 -1.29 -19.30 -34.07
CA THR A 274 -1.03 -19.49 -35.49
C THR A 274 0.45 -19.68 -35.78
N LYS A 275 1.35 -18.92 -35.14
CA LYS A 275 2.81 -19.10 -35.31
C LYS A 275 3.31 -20.47 -34.85
N VAL A 276 2.74 -21.03 -33.79
CA VAL A 276 3.09 -22.38 -33.32
C VAL A 276 2.65 -23.41 -34.35
N LYS A 277 1.37 -23.38 -34.73
CA LYS A 277 0.79 -24.32 -35.71
C LYS A 277 1.44 -24.23 -37.08
N ALA A 278 1.73 -23.02 -37.55
CA ALA A 278 2.42 -22.75 -38.80
C ALA A 278 3.81 -23.40 -38.84
N ARG A 279 4.54 -23.43 -37.71
CA ARG A 279 5.85 -24.08 -37.63
C ARG A 279 5.74 -25.60 -37.75
N GLU A 280 4.74 -26.20 -37.12
CA GLU A 280 4.45 -27.64 -37.22
C GLU A 280 4.16 -28.04 -38.67
N LEU A 281 3.39 -27.21 -39.37
CA LEU A 281 2.99 -27.40 -40.76
C LEU A 281 3.97 -26.79 -41.78
N LYS A 282 5.15 -26.33 -41.34
CA LYS A 282 6.22 -25.76 -42.20
C LYS A 282 5.82 -24.55 -43.06
N PHE A 283 4.85 -23.76 -42.65
CA PHE A 283 4.56 -22.47 -43.30
C PHE A 283 5.74 -21.51 -43.11
N LYS A 284 6.21 -20.89 -44.20
CA LYS A 284 7.35 -19.97 -44.19
C LYS A 284 7.02 -18.61 -43.56
N TYR A 285 5.79 -18.13 -43.71
CA TYR A 285 5.41 -16.76 -43.31
C TYR A 285 4.13 -16.72 -42.46
N VAL A 286 4.20 -15.98 -41.36
CA VAL A 286 3.04 -15.65 -40.50
C VAL A 286 3.15 -14.20 -40.05
N TRP A 287 2.13 -13.40 -40.32
CA TRP A 287 2.09 -11.99 -39.94
C TRP A 287 0.66 -11.53 -39.63
N ALA A 288 0.54 -10.33 -39.05
CA ALA A 288 -0.76 -9.67 -38.91
C ALA A 288 -0.86 -8.49 -39.87
N TYR A 289 -2.04 -8.27 -40.43
CA TYR A 289 -2.34 -7.15 -41.31
C TYR A 289 -3.81 -6.75 -41.18
N LYS A 290 -4.07 -5.48 -40.86
CA LYS A 290 -5.42 -4.92 -40.73
C LYS A 290 -6.25 -5.73 -39.72
N GLY A 291 -5.64 -6.08 -38.60
CA GLY A 291 -6.27 -6.88 -37.55
C GLY A 291 -6.51 -8.36 -37.90
N VAL A 292 -6.10 -8.84 -39.08
CA VAL A 292 -6.25 -10.23 -39.51
C VAL A 292 -4.90 -10.94 -39.47
N VAL A 293 -4.88 -12.19 -38.98
CA VAL A 293 -3.69 -13.04 -39.03
C VAL A 293 -3.62 -13.68 -40.41
N CYS A 294 -2.48 -13.55 -41.07
CA CYS A 294 -2.24 -14.08 -42.40
C CYS A 294 -1.08 -15.07 -42.36
N LEU A 295 -1.17 -16.11 -43.18
CA LEU A 295 -0.12 -17.10 -43.38
C LEU A 295 0.08 -17.42 -44.85
N LYS A 296 1.30 -17.85 -45.18
CA LYS A 296 1.71 -18.23 -46.53
C LYS A 296 2.76 -19.32 -46.45
N GLU A 297 2.57 -20.39 -47.21
CA GLU A 297 3.42 -21.58 -47.13
C GLU A 297 4.81 -21.31 -47.70
N ASN A 298 4.87 -20.71 -48.89
CA ASN A 298 6.10 -20.30 -49.56
C ASN A 298 5.87 -18.96 -50.30
N ASP A 299 6.81 -18.52 -51.14
CA ASP A 299 6.71 -17.24 -51.86
C ASP A 299 5.67 -17.23 -52.99
N ASP A 300 5.18 -18.40 -53.41
CA ASP A 300 4.26 -18.57 -54.54
C ASP A 300 2.84 -18.96 -54.09
N SER A 301 2.68 -19.56 -52.90
CA SER A 301 1.37 -19.99 -52.38
C SER A 301 0.42 -18.82 -52.14
N ALA A 302 -0.89 -19.04 -52.24
CA ALA A 302 -1.87 -18.03 -51.90
C ALA A 302 -1.81 -17.64 -50.41
N LYS A 303 -2.16 -16.39 -50.10
CA LYS A 303 -2.31 -15.90 -48.73
C LYS A 303 -3.56 -16.55 -48.11
N ILE A 304 -3.42 -17.17 -46.95
CA ILE A 304 -4.52 -17.70 -46.14
C ILE A 304 -4.77 -16.77 -44.96
N GLU A 305 -6.02 -16.44 -44.70
CA GLU A 305 -6.44 -15.58 -43.58
C GLU A 305 -7.05 -16.42 -42.46
N ILE A 306 -6.58 -16.19 -41.23
CA ILE A 306 -7.06 -16.82 -40.01
C ILE A 306 -7.74 -15.74 -39.17
N ARG A 307 -9.08 -15.81 -39.13
CA ARG A 307 -9.92 -14.84 -38.40
C ARG A 307 -10.39 -15.40 -37.07
N SER A 308 -10.37 -16.72 -36.92
CA SER A 308 -10.84 -17.43 -35.75
C SER A 308 -9.97 -18.64 -35.43
N GLN A 309 -10.12 -19.18 -34.23
CA GLN A 309 -9.53 -20.45 -33.85
C GLN A 309 -10.03 -21.61 -34.73
N ASN A 310 -11.28 -21.54 -35.22
CA ASN A 310 -11.85 -22.55 -36.12
C ASN A 310 -11.14 -22.56 -37.47
N ASP A 311 -10.74 -21.39 -38.00
CA ASP A 311 -9.96 -21.33 -39.23
C ASP A 311 -8.58 -21.95 -39.04
N LEU A 312 -7.99 -21.77 -37.84
CA LEU A 312 -6.72 -22.40 -37.49
C LEU A 312 -6.82 -23.93 -37.44
N ASN A 313 -7.94 -24.46 -36.93
CA ASN A 313 -8.18 -25.90 -36.85
C ASN A 313 -8.44 -26.56 -38.22
N LYS A 314 -8.73 -25.78 -39.26
CA LYS A 314 -8.87 -26.28 -40.64
C LYS A 314 -7.53 -26.47 -41.34
N LEU A 315 -6.42 -25.98 -40.77
CA LEU A 315 -5.08 -26.24 -41.26
C LEU A 315 -4.66 -27.65 -40.82
N ASN A 316 -4.95 -28.65 -41.66
CA ASN A 316 -4.54 -30.04 -41.50
C ASN A 316 -3.45 -30.38 -42.50
#